data_AF-A0A4R0JZD5-F1
#
_entry.id   AF-A0A4R0JZD5-F1
#
_cell.length_a   1.000
_cell.length_b   1.000
_cell.length_c   1.000
_cell.angle_alpha   90.00
_cell.angle_beta   90.00
_cell.angle_gamma   90.00
#
_symmetry.space_group_name_H-M   'P 1'
#
loop_
_entity.id
_entity.type
_entity.pdbx_description
1 polymer ?
#
loop_
_entity_poly.entity_id
_entity_poly.type
_entity_poly.pdbx_seq_one_letter_code
_entity_poly.pdbx_strand_id
1 'polypeptide(L)'
;MMVRRSLLAQPVLCIRAVWDSSDPDSGAGVDLEEIRRVREAQQLEQAGAPYICVGEPDEAGLVHGESVVPVDRLGTPRGRVEALVQPATEAVSVVYRDNIHLTAGQAVVQHLIQQTDEAGLIRVGLPRWIYHTNPTWNLLPDDHLIEVLWPVKS
;
A
#
# COMPACT_ATOMS: atom_id res chain seq x y z
N MET A 1 -15.12 1.67 -11.09
CA MET A 1 -14.61 1.64 -12.48
C MET A 1 -13.10 1.53 -12.42
N MET A 2 -12.53 0.48 -13.00
CA MET A 2 -11.08 0.32 -13.15
C MET A 2 -10.49 1.40 -14.07
N VAL A 3 -9.33 1.92 -13.67
CA VAL A 3 -8.52 2.84 -14.48
C VAL A 3 -7.16 2.20 -14.72
N ARG A 4 -6.69 2.19 -15.97
CA ARG A 4 -5.33 1.76 -16.32
C ARG A 4 -4.37 2.94 -16.28
N ARG A 5 -3.17 2.74 -15.74
CA ARG A 5 -2.15 3.77 -15.52
C ARG A 5 -0.75 3.24 -15.79
N SER A 6 0.11 4.12 -16.29
CA SER A 6 1.56 3.90 -16.33
C SER A 6 2.20 4.59 -15.13
N LEU A 7 2.85 3.81 -14.26
CA LEU A 7 3.60 4.32 -13.12
C LEU A 7 5.07 4.47 -13.49
N LEU A 8 5.65 5.62 -13.17
CA LEU A 8 7.08 5.85 -13.31
C LEU A 8 7.85 5.13 -12.20
N ALA A 9 9.15 4.96 -12.41
CA ALA A 9 10.02 4.46 -11.35
C ALA A 9 10.03 5.46 -10.19
N GLN A 10 9.94 4.96 -8.95
CA GLN A 10 9.71 5.78 -7.76
C GLN A 10 10.66 5.36 -6.64
N PRO A 11 11.54 6.25 -6.14
CA PRO A 11 12.24 6.03 -4.89
C PRO A 11 11.25 5.87 -3.73
N VAL A 12 11.47 4.86 -2.90
CA VAL A 12 10.63 4.57 -1.73
C VAL A 12 11.48 4.19 -0.53
N LEU A 13 10.91 4.44 0.65
CA LEU A 13 11.29 3.77 1.89
C LEU A 13 10.24 2.70 2.21
N CYS A 14 10.66 1.51 2.60
CA CYS A 14 9.73 0.44 2.93
C CYS A 14 10.20 -0.46 4.08
N ILE A 15 9.25 -1.12 4.72
CA ILE A 15 9.47 -2.24 5.64
C ILE A 15 8.68 -3.42 5.11
N ARG A 16 9.32 -4.60 5.02
CA ARG A 16 8.64 -5.88 4.81
C ARG A 16 8.59 -6.62 6.12
N ALA A 17 7.39 -7.01 6.54
CA ALA A 17 7.16 -7.59 7.86
C ALA A 17 6.08 -8.66 7.85
N VAL A 18 5.98 -9.37 8.97
CA VAL A 18 4.87 -10.24 9.32
C VAL A 18 4.10 -9.54 10.44
N TRP A 19 2.81 -9.30 10.21
CA TRP A 19 1.94 -8.60 11.14
C TRP A 19 1.09 -9.58 11.92
N ASP A 20 1.08 -9.40 13.25
CA ASP A 20 0.31 -10.18 14.20
C ASP A 20 -0.72 -9.27 14.86
N SER A 21 -2.00 -9.51 14.59
CA SER A 21 -3.09 -8.69 15.17
C SER A 21 -3.20 -8.79 16.70
N SER A 22 -2.56 -9.78 17.32
CA SER A 22 -2.53 -9.93 18.77
C SER A 22 -1.40 -9.12 19.44
N ASP A 23 -0.43 -8.65 18.66
CA ASP A 23 0.70 -7.83 19.13
C ASP A 23 0.43 -6.34 18.83
N PRO A 24 0.27 -5.47 19.85
CA PRO A 24 0.02 -4.04 19.65
C PRO A 24 1.20 -3.30 19.01
N ASP A 25 2.41 -3.84 19.06
CA ASP A 25 3.60 -3.27 18.42
C ASP A 25 3.80 -3.81 16.98
N SER A 26 2.81 -4.55 16.47
CA SER A 26 2.80 -5.10 15.12
C SER A 26 1.79 -4.40 14.21
N GLY A 27 2.08 -4.38 12.92
CA GLY A 27 1.18 -3.86 11.89
C GLY A 27 1.71 -2.65 11.13
N ALA A 28 1.01 -2.35 10.04
CA ALA A 28 1.40 -1.29 9.13
C ALA A 28 1.51 0.10 9.77
N GLY A 29 0.67 0.41 10.76
CA GLY A 29 0.72 1.70 11.45
C GLY A 29 2.05 1.93 12.17
N VAL A 30 2.56 0.90 12.85
CA VAL A 30 3.86 0.93 13.54
C VAL A 30 5.00 1.06 12.53
N ASP A 31 4.94 0.28 11.45
CA ASP A 31 5.95 0.33 10.39
C ASP A 31 5.99 1.70 9.68
N LEU A 32 4.83 2.29 9.35
CA LEU A 32 4.75 3.61 8.71
C LEU A 32 5.30 4.72 9.61
N GLU A 33 5.10 4.62 10.92
CA GLU A 33 5.68 5.54 11.90
C GLU A 33 7.21 5.41 11.98
N GLU A 34 7.76 4.19 11.93
CA GLU A 34 9.21 3.97 11.84
C GLU A 34 9.79 4.56 10.55
N ILE A 35 9.14 4.31 9.40
CA ILE A 35 9.54 4.88 8.11
C ILE A 35 9.51 6.41 8.16
N ARG A 36 8.45 7.01 8.75
CA ARG A 36 8.33 8.46 8.91
C ARG A 36 9.52 9.06 9.66
N ARG A 37 9.94 8.43 10.75
CA ARG A 37 11.12 8.87 11.53
C ARG A 37 12.41 8.80 10.72
N VAL A 38 12.59 7.73 9.93
CA VAL A 38 13.77 7.59 9.05
C VAL A 38 13.77 8.64 7.95
N ARG A 39 12.61 8.89 7.32
CA ARG A 39 12.42 9.93 6.31
C ARG A 39 12.80 11.32 6.86
N GLU A 40 12.26 11.67 8.03
CA GLU A 40 12.51 12.96 8.68
C GLU A 40 13.97 13.13 9.07
N ALA A 41 14.60 12.09 9.63
CA ALA A 41 16.02 12.12 9.98
C ALA A 41 16.94 12.33 8.76
N GLN A 42 16.50 11.92 7.56
CA GLN A 42 17.26 12.06 6.31
C GLN A 42 16.84 13.28 5.48
N GLN A 43 15.89 14.08 5.96
CA GLN A 43 15.36 15.24 5.25
C GLN A 43 14.90 14.88 3.83
N LEU A 44 14.15 13.78 3.71
CA LEU A 44 13.53 13.35 2.45
C LEU A 44 12.12 13.94 2.34
N GLU A 45 11.76 14.43 1.17
CA GLU A 45 10.42 14.92 0.89
C GLU A 45 9.52 13.74 0.49
N GLN A 46 8.26 13.76 0.94
CA GLN A 46 7.29 12.74 0.54
C GLN A 46 6.75 13.04 -0.86
N ALA A 47 6.95 12.11 -1.78
CA ALA A 47 6.60 12.28 -3.21
C ALA A 47 5.24 11.67 -3.59
N GLY A 48 4.48 11.14 -2.62
CA GLY A 48 3.18 10.51 -2.88
C GLY A 48 2.51 10.02 -1.60
N ALA A 49 1.29 9.52 -1.69
CA ALA A 49 0.59 8.95 -0.55
C ALA A 49 1.27 7.64 -0.08
N PRO A 50 1.40 7.41 1.24
CA PRO A 50 1.83 6.11 1.76
C PRO A 50 0.85 5.02 1.36
N TYR A 51 1.35 3.81 1.21
CA TYR A 51 0.53 2.65 0.90
C TYR A 51 1.07 1.39 1.54
N ILE A 52 0.21 0.38 1.59
CA ILE A 52 0.57 -0.93 2.10
C ILE A 52 0.25 -2.01 1.06
N CYS A 53 1.05 -3.06 1.04
CA CYS A 53 0.75 -4.29 0.33
C CYS A 53 0.39 -5.34 1.39
N VAL A 54 -0.79 -5.95 1.30
CA VAL A 54 -1.29 -6.88 2.31
C VAL A 54 -1.50 -8.24 1.66
N GLY A 55 -0.84 -9.27 2.19
CA GLY A 55 -1.06 -10.66 1.82
C GLY A 55 -2.29 -11.26 2.50
N GLU A 56 -2.54 -12.54 2.23
CA GLU A 56 -3.54 -13.30 2.97
C GLU A 56 -2.96 -13.73 4.34
N PRO A 57 -3.79 -13.79 5.40
CA PRO A 57 -3.37 -14.39 6.67
C PRO A 57 -2.98 -15.86 6.48
N ASP A 58 -1.91 -16.29 7.13
CA ASP A 58 -1.51 -17.70 7.17
C ASP A 58 -2.37 -18.54 8.15
N GLU A 59 -2.03 -19.81 8.32
CA GLU A 59 -2.74 -20.73 9.23
C GLU A 59 -2.70 -20.27 10.70
N ALA A 60 -1.72 -19.47 11.09
CA ALA A 60 -1.58 -18.87 12.41
C ALA A 60 -2.26 -17.49 12.52
N GLY A 61 -2.87 -17.00 11.43
CA GLY A 61 -3.48 -15.66 11.37
C GLY A 61 -2.46 -14.54 11.20
N LEU A 62 -1.20 -14.84 10.88
CA LEU A 62 -0.15 -13.86 10.62
C LEU A 62 -0.24 -13.34 9.19
N VAL A 63 -0.06 -12.03 9.02
CA VAL A 63 -0.23 -11.37 7.72
C VAL A 63 1.12 -10.88 7.20
N HIS A 64 1.62 -11.47 6.12
CA HIS A 64 2.79 -10.94 5.43
C HIS A 64 2.42 -9.64 4.70
N GLY A 65 3.21 -8.59 4.90
CA GLY A 65 2.92 -7.28 4.35
C GLY A 65 4.15 -6.43 4.07
N GLU A 66 3.90 -5.33 3.34
CA GLU A 66 4.88 -4.29 3.05
C GLU A 66 4.26 -2.93 3.33
N SER A 67 4.92 -2.10 4.13
CA SER A 67 4.56 -0.69 4.36
C SER A 67 5.49 0.20 3.57
N VAL A 68 4.97 1.17 2.82
CA VAL A 68 5.76 1.95 1.87
C VAL A 68 5.43 3.45 1.91
N VAL A 69 6.47 4.28 1.86
CA VAL A 69 6.37 5.74 1.71
C VAL A 69 7.18 6.16 0.48
N PRO A 70 6.54 6.73 -0.56
CA PRO A 70 7.23 7.36 -1.68
C PRO A 70 8.02 8.60 -1.26
N VAL A 71 9.25 8.72 -1.75
CA VAL A 71 10.16 9.84 -1.45
C VAL A 71 10.75 10.44 -2.72
N ASP A 72 11.16 11.70 -2.65
CA ASP A 72 11.71 12.48 -3.76
C ASP A 72 13.02 11.92 -4.33
N ARG A 73 13.85 11.31 -3.47
CA ARG A 73 15.14 10.72 -3.83
C ARG A 73 15.44 9.47 -3.00
N LEU A 74 16.36 8.64 -3.48
CA LEU A 74 16.76 7.42 -2.79
C LEU A 74 17.41 7.76 -1.43
N GLY A 75 16.84 7.21 -0.36
CA GLY A 75 17.38 7.31 1.00
C GLY A 75 18.48 6.29 1.28
N THR A 76 18.95 6.27 2.52
CA THR A 76 19.85 5.24 3.05
C THR A 76 19.07 4.28 3.95
N PRO A 77 19.24 2.95 3.83
CA PRO A 77 18.59 1.99 4.72
C PRO A 77 18.95 2.22 6.19
N ARG A 78 18.01 1.98 7.11
CA ARG A 78 18.24 2.10 8.56
C ARG A 78 17.30 1.19 9.35
N GLY A 79 17.86 0.34 10.21
CA GLY A 79 17.07 -0.60 11.00
C GLY A 79 16.31 -1.56 10.08
N ARG A 80 14.99 -1.63 10.22
CA ARG A 80 14.11 -2.42 9.34
C ARG A 80 13.76 -1.69 8.05
N VAL A 81 14.02 -0.38 7.96
CA VAL A 81 13.66 0.44 6.81
C VAL A 81 14.67 0.23 5.68
N GLU A 82 14.18 -0.33 4.58
CA GLU A 82 14.88 -0.45 3.32
C GLU A 82 14.66 0.81 2.47
N ALA A 83 15.64 1.17 1.65
CA ALA A 83 15.53 2.20 0.63
C ALA A 83 15.76 1.56 -0.75
N LEU A 84 14.79 1.70 -1.65
CA LEU A 84 14.85 1.10 -2.99
C LEU A 84 14.11 1.97 -4.02
N VAL A 85 14.30 1.66 -5.29
CA VAL A 85 13.54 2.27 -6.39
C VAL A 85 12.53 1.23 -6.87
N GLN A 86 11.24 1.51 -6.71
CA GLN A 86 10.22 0.70 -7.37
C GLN A 86 10.30 0.90 -8.88
N PRO A 87 10.29 -0.17 -9.69
CA PRO A 87 10.39 -0.04 -11.13
C PRO A 87 9.14 0.61 -11.71
N ALA A 88 9.30 1.25 -12.87
CA ALA A 88 8.16 1.66 -13.68
C ALA A 88 7.31 0.44 -14.03
N THR A 89 6.00 0.58 -13.96
CA THR A 89 5.06 -0.53 -14.20
C THR A 89 3.75 -0.02 -14.78
N GLU A 90 3.08 -0.87 -15.55
CA GLU A 90 1.66 -0.71 -15.80
C GLU A 90 0.88 -1.14 -14.54
N ALA A 91 -0.23 -0.49 -14.28
CA ALA A 91 -1.12 -0.80 -13.17
C ALA A 91 -2.57 -0.56 -13.54
N VAL A 92 -3.45 -1.24 -12.80
CA VAL A 92 -4.89 -0.97 -12.78
C VAL A 92 -5.28 -0.51 -11.38
N SER A 93 -6.22 0.41 -11.27
CA SER A 93 -6.62 0.96 -9.99
C SER A 93 -8.13 1.15 -9.90
N VAL A 94 -8.67 0.99 -8.69
CA VAL A 94 -10.04 1.38 -8.33
C VAL A 94 -9.96 2.27 -7.11
N VAL A 95 -10.65 3.41 -7.19
CA VAL A 95 -10.85 4.31 -6.05
C VAL A 95 -12.24 4.07 -5.49
N TYR A 96 -12.35 3.97 -4.17
CA TYR A 96 -13.61 3.82 -3.48
C TYR A 96 -13.59 4.58 -2.15
N ARG A 97 -14.79 4.78 -1.59
CA ARG A 97 -14.97 5.35 -0.25
C ARG A 97 -15.52 4.27 0.64
N ASP A 98 -15.00 4.16 1.86
CA ASP A 98 -15.43 3.11 2.77
C ASP A 98 -15.23 3.47 4.23
N ASN A 99 -16.02 2.81 5.06
CA ASN A 99 -15.78 2.65 6.48
C ASN A 99 -14.61 1.68 6.64
N ILE A 100 -13.61 2.00 7.47
CA ILE A 100 -12.35 1.24 7.62
C ILE A 100 -12.55 -0.24 7.97
N HIS A 101 -13.79 -0.67 8.25
CA HIS A 101 -14.19 -2.07 8.35
C HIS A 101 -14.12 -2.79 6.98
N LEU A 102 -12.94 -3.36 6.72
CA LEU A 102 -12.42 -4.25 5.65
C LEU A 102 -13.36 -5.11 4.77
N THR A 103 -14.67 -5.19 5.00
CA THR A 103 -15.60 -5.98 4.18
C THR A 103 -15.80 -5.41 2.77
N ALA A 104 -15.89 -4.08 2.62
CA ALA A 104 -16.00 -3.49 1.28
C ALA A 104 -14.67 -3.52 0.52
N GLY A 105 -13.53 -3.50 1.22
CA GLY A 105 -12.21 -3.75 0.63
C GLY A 105 -12.13 -5.08 -0.13
N GLN A 106 -12.66 -6.17 0.44
CA GLN A 106 -12.67 -7.47 -0.24
C GLN A 106 -13.48 -7.45 -1.54
N ALA A 107 -14.67 -6.84 -1.52
CA ALA A 107 -15.51 -6.73 -2.72
C ALA A 107 -14.84 -5.89 -3.81
N VAL A 108 -14.13 -4.81 -3.44
CA VAL A 108 -13.38 -3.97 -4.38
C VAL A 108 -12.23 -4.75 -5.02
N VAL A 109 -11.49 -5.52 -4.22
CA VAL A 109 -10.43 -6.40 -4.73
C VAL A 109 -11.00 -7.42 -5.70
N GLN A 110 -12.09 -8.11 -5.36
CA GLN A 110 -12.73 -9.09 -6.27
C GLN A 110 -13.23 -8.44 -7.56
N HIS A 111 -13.80 -7.24 -7.48
CA HIS A 111 -14.20 -6.49 -8.66
C HIS A 111 -13.00 -6.13 -9.54
N LEU A 112 -11.90 -5.65 -8.95
CA LEU A 112 -10.68 -5.33 -9.69
C LEU A 112 -10.09 -6.58 -10.35
N ILE A 113 -10.10 -7.72 -9.67
CA ILE A 113 -9.70 -9.02 -10.22
C ILE A 113 -10.50 -9.34 -11.47
N GLN A 114 -11.84 -9.30 -11.37
CA GLN A 114 -12.72 -9.60 -12.50
C GLN A 114 -12.44 -8.68 -13.70
N GLN A 115 -12.35 -7.36 -13.48
CA GLN A 115 -12.10 -6.41 -14.57
C GLN A 115 -10.72 -6.59 -15.21
N THR A 116 -9.72 -7.02 -14.43
CA THR A 116 -8.37 -7.29 -14.93
C THR A 116 -8.35 -8.55 -15.79
N ASP A 117 -9.06 -9.59 -15.36
CA ASP A 117 -9.18 -10.86 -16.10
C ASP A 117 -9.97 -10.69 -17.40
N GLU A 118 -11.07 -9.94 -17.37
CA GLU A 118 -11.85 -9.57 -18.57
C GLU A 118 -11.03 -8.77 -19.58
N ALA A 119 -10.07 -7.97 -19.12
CA ALA A 119 -9.15 -7.21 -19.95
C ALA A 119 -7.95 -8.04 -20.47
N GLY A 120 -7.83 -9.31 -20.07
CA GLY A 120 -6.71 -10.18 -20.46
C GLY A 120 -5.36 -9.76 -19.86
N LEU A 121 -5.37 -9.05 -18.73
CA LEU A 121 -4.16 -8.56 -18.07
C LEU A 121 -3.69 -9.52 -16.96
N ILE A 122 -2.38 -9.66 -16.80
CA ILE A 122 -1.77 -10.51 -15.78
C ILE A 122 -1.39 -9.64 -14.58
N ARG A 123 -2.01 -9.90 -13.43
CA ARG A 123 -1.68 -9.26 -12.15
C ARG A 123 -0.29 -9.69 -11.66
N VAL A 124 0.49 -8.75 -11.11
CA VAL A 124 1.85 -8.98 -10.62
C VAL A 124 1.95 -8.56 -9.15
N GLY A 125 2.39 -9.50 -8.30
CA GLY A 125 2.57 -9.24 -6.88
C GLY A 125 1.25 -8.95 -6.15
N LEU A 126 1.36 -8.27 -5.01
CA LEU A 126 0.23 -7.89 -4.17
C LEU A 126 -0.38 -6.53 -4.59
N PRO A 127 -1.68 -6.31 -4.34
CA PRO A 127 -2.29 -5.00 -4.53
C PRO A 127 -1.76 -4.01 -3.48
N ARG A 128 -1.65 -2.75 -3.90
CA ARG A 128 -1.27 -1.59 -3.09
C ARG A 128 -2.54 -0.90 -2.61
N TRP A 129 -2.68 -0.75 -1.30
CA TRP A 129 -3.74 -0.02 -0.64
C TRP A 129 -3.24 1.37 -0.28
N ILE A 130 -3.68 2.37 -1.04
CA ILE A 130 -3.26 3.76 -0.91
C ILE A 130 -4.36 4.52 -0.16
N TYR A 131 -4.03 5.03 1.02
CA TYR A 131 -4.94 5.81 1.84
C TYR A 131 -4.73 7.30 1.55
N HIS A 132 -5.63 7.89 0.75
CA HIS A 132 -5.53 9.29 0.33
C HIS A 132 -5.95 10.27 1.44
N THR A 133 -6.61 9.78 2.47
CA THR A 133 -7.06 10.53 3.64
C THR A 133 -6.46 9.94 4.91
N ASN A 134 -5.96 10.78 5.81
CA ASN A 134 -5.38 10.32 7.08
C ASN A 134 -6.46 9.65 7.96
N PRO A 135 -6.34 8.36 8.31
CA PRO A 135 -7.33 7.66 9.13
C PRO A 135 -7.45 8.24 10.55
N THR A 136 -6.44 8.97 11.03
CA THR A 136 -6.46 9.63 12.36
C THR A 136 -7.19 10.97 12.37
N TRP A 137 -7.49 11.55 11.20
CA TRP A 137 -8.09 12.90 11.09
C TRP A 137 -9.59 12.87 10.79
N ASN A 138 -10.14 11.73 10.37
CA ASN A 138 -11.56 11.57 10.06
C ASN A 138 -12.21 10.59 11.02
N LEU A 139 -12.99 11.14 11.96
CA LEU A 139 -13.80 10.39 12.92
C LEU A 139 -15.16 9.94 12.34
N LEU A 140 -15.43 10.29 11.08
CA LEU A 140 -16.64 9.88 10.37
C LEU A 140 -16.30 8.75 9.39
N PRO A 141 -16.94 7.57 9.54
CA PRO A 141 -16.60 6.39 8.77
C PRO A 141 -16.77 6.52 7.25
N ASP A 142 -17.52 7.50 6.75
CA ASP A 142 -17.86 7.62 5.32
C ASP A 142 -16.86 8.43 4.47
N ASP A 143 -15.76 8.91 5.07
CA ASP A 143 -14.85 9.89 4.44
C ASP A 143 -13.44 9.36 4.14
N HIS A 144 -13.19 8.05 4.24
CA HIS A 144 -11.89 7.51 3.85
C HIS A 144 -11.84 7.24 2.35
N LEU A 145 -11.00 8.00 1.63
CA LEU A 145 -10.75 7.77 0.22
C LEU A 145 -9.59 6.80 0.07
N ILE A 146 -9.88 5.61 -0.47
CA ILE A 146 -8.92 4.53 -0.62
C ILE A 146 -8.80 4.17 -2.09
N GLU A 147 -7.57 4.01 -2.56
CA GLU A 147 -7.27 3.46 -3.89
C GLU A 147 -6.61 2.09 -3.74
N VAL A 148 -7.18 1.09 -4.40
CA VAL A 148 -6.53 -0.21 -4.58
C VAL A 148 -5.89 -0.20 -5.96
N LEU A 149 -4.57 -0.31 -6.00
CA LEU A 149 -3.78 -0.33 -7.22
C LEU A 149 -3.05 -1.67 -7.36
N TRP A 150 -3.19 -2.34 -8.50
CA TRP A 150 -2.52 -3.61 -8.79
C TRP A 150 -1.58 -3.46 -9.99
N PRO A 151 -0.28 -3.74 -9.83
CA PRO A 151 0.63 -3.85 -10.97
C PRO A 151 0.18 -4.95 -11.94
N VAL A 152 0.27 -4.69 -13.24
CA VAL A 152 -0.16 -5.63 -14.29
C VAL A 152 0.85 -5.72 -15.43
N LYS A 153 0.74 -6.79 -16.21
CA LYS A 153 1.41 -7.00 -17.50
C LYS A 153 0.39 -7.39 -18.57
N SER A 154 0.66 -7.01 -19.81
CA SER A 154 -0.05 -7.44 -21.02
C SER A 154 0.60 -8.66 -21.64
#